data_AF-A0A1Y3UIW5-F1
#
_entry.id   AF-A0A1Y3UIW5-F1
#
_cell.length_a   1.000
_cell.length_b   1.000
_cell.length_c   1.000
_cell.angle_alpha   90.00
_cell.angle_beta   90.00
_cell.angle_gamma   90.00
#
_symmetry.space_group_name_H-M   'P 1'
#
loop_
_entity.id
_entity.type
_entity.pdbx_description
1 polymer ?
#
loop_
_entity_poly.entity_id
_entity_poly.type
_entity_poly.pdbx_seq_one_letter_code
_entity_poly.pdbx_strand_id
1 'polypeptide(L)'
;MGKRKKHMTPAERAAARRTSGVAEEQSEAPGREVLRRDRVARNLESARETLTRRIVTTVEVVLVIFPFAVWGYVGLGGVSLEEAFAGDPGFVVSFLAAVAQPFVAWLIRIAYHHYTEGDGGYALGNLIGLICAELMLQNVVGLAGCAVLLWRLWRPAAGELTEWRERRGVGGVVVDISGALVVIVICAVCAFASWRLGLA
;
A
#
# COMPACT_ATOMS: atom_id res chain seq x y z
N MET A 1 59.10 -37.60 43.14
CA MET A 1 58.79 -37.48 41.69
C MET A 1 58.52 -36.02 41.34
N GLY A 2 59.52 -35.32 40.77
CA GLY A 2 59.43 -33.89 40.46
C GLY A 2 58.75 -33.62 39.11
N LYS A 3 57.62 -32.90 39.11
CA LYS A 3 56.97 -32.42 37.88
C LYS A 3 57.77 -31.22 37.31
N ARG A 4 58.51 -31.43 36.22
CA ARG A 4 59.11 -30.36 35.42
C ARG A 4 57.99 -29.45 34.87
N LYS A 5 57.87 -28.23 35.40
CA LYS A 5 57.07 -27.17 34.78
C LYS A 5 57.78 -26.75 33.48
N LYS A 6 57.23 -27.17 32.35
CA LYS A 6 57.74 -26.83 31.01
C LYS A 6 57.61 -25.32 30.83
N HIS A 7 58.74 -24.60 30.84
CA HIS A 7 58.77 -23.15 30.66
C HIS A 7 58.50 -22.86 29.18
N MET A 8 57.27 -22.46 28.88
CA MET A 8 56.83 -22.14 27.53
C MET A 8 57.46 -20.80 27.11
N THR A 9 58.07 -20.76 25.93
CA THR A 9 58.78 -19.58 25.44
C THR A 9 57.80 -18.47 25.01
N PRO A 10 58.20 -17.18 25.06
CA PRO A 10 57.31 -16.09 24.66
C PRO A 10 56.81 -16.20 23.21
N ALA A 11 57.62 -16.79 22.32
CA ALA A 11 57.27 -17.05 20.93
C ALA A 11 56.16 -18.11 20.78
N GLU A 12 56.21 -19.19 21.58
CA GLU A 12 55.17 -20.23 21.57
C GLU A 12 53.83 -19.73 22.14
N ARG A 13 53.87 -18.83 23.14
CA ARG A 13 52.65 -18.17 23.64
C ARG A 13 52.04 -17.21 22.62
N ALA A 14 52.86 -16.52 21.83
CA ALA A 14 52.39 -15.65 20.76
C ALA A 14 51.79 -16.46 19.60
N ALA A 15 52.39 -17.60 19.24
CA ALA A 15 51.85 -18.51 18.23
C ALA A 15 50.52 -19.13 18.67
N ALA A 16 50.42 -19.58 19.92
CA ALA A 16 49.18 -20.12 20.49
C ALA A 16 48.04 -19.10 20.53
N ARG A 17 48.34 -17.82 20.80
CA ARG A 17 47.34 -16.72 20.74
C ARG A 17 46.85 -16.44 19.32
N ARG A 18 47.71 -16.57 18.31
CA ARG A 18 47.30 -16.39 16.90
C ARG A 18 46.43 -17.54 16.42
N THR A 19 46.76 -18.78 16.75
CA THR A 19 45.93 -19.93 16.37
C THR A 19 44.60 -19.96 17.11
N SER A 20 44.54 -19.53 18.38
CA SER A 20 43.26 -19.40 19.10
C SER A 20 42.40 -18.26 18.55
N GLY A 21 43.00 -17.11 18.19
CA GLY A 21 42.27 -15.99 17.59
C GLY A 21 41.70 -16.31 16.19
N VAL A 22 42.45 -17.04 15.36
CA VAL A 22 41.99 -17.47 14.02
C VAL A 22 40.91 -18.55 14.12
N ALA A 23 40.96 -19.43 15.13
CA ALA A 23 39.93 -20.44 15.37
C ALA A 23 38.62 -19.84 15.93
N GLU A 24 38.70 -18.80 16.77
CA GLU A 24 37.53 -18.03 17.23
C GLU A 24 36.92 -17.19 16.09
N GLU A 25 37.72 -16.52 15.26
CA GLU A 25 37.23 -15.77 14.10
C GLU A 25 36.53 -16.64 13.06
N GLN A 26 37.00 -17.87 12.83
CA GLN A 26 36.35 -18.81 11.90
C GLN A 26 35.07 -19.43 12.45
N SER A 27 34.91 -19.52 13.78
CA SER A 27 33.69 -20.03 14.42
C SER A 27 32.60 -18.96 14.57
N GLU A 28 32.96 -17.68 14.68
CA GLU A 28 32.01 -16.53 14.69
C GLU A 28 31.56 -16.07 13.29
N ALA A 29 32.32 -16.40 12.23
CA ALA A 29 32.01 -16.03 10.84
C ALA A 29 30.59 -16.42 10.37
N PRO A 30 30.06 -17.64 10.62
CA PRO A 30 28.71 -18.00 10.16
C PRO A 30 27.60 -17.20 10.86
N GLY A 31 27.77 -16.84 12.15
CA GLY A 31 26.78 -16.06 12.90
C GLY A 31 26.71 -14.60 12.48
N ARG A 32 27.86 -13.98 12.16
CA ARG A 32 27.92 -12.59 11.66
C ARG A 32 27.29 -12.45 10.28
N GLU A 33 27.47 -13.45 9.41
CA GLU A 33 26.87 -13.45 8.07
C GLU A 33 25.34 -13.58 8.14
N VAL A 34 24.80 -14.41 9.04
CA VAL A 34 23.36 -14.54 9.30
C VAL A 34 22.78 -13.23 9.85
N LEU A 35 23.40 -12.64 10.89
CA LEU A 35 22.98 -11.35 11.45
C LEU A 35 23.03 -10.20 10.41
N ARG A 36 24.00 -10.24 9.50
CA ARG A 36 24.12 -9.27 8.41
C ARG A 36 23.01 -9.47 7.38
N ARG A 37 22.68 -10.71 7.01
CA ARG A 37 21.55 -11.04 6.13
C ARG A 37 20.22 -10.61 6.74
N ASP A 38 19.99 -10.89 8.02
CA ASP A 38 18.76 -10.49 8.72
C ASP A 38 18.64 -8.97 8.85
N ARG A 39 19.76 -8.27 9.05
CA ARG A 39 19.77 -6.79 9.06
C ARG A 39 19.47 -6.21 7.67
N VAL A 40 20.05 -6.78 6.62
CA VAL A 40 19.80 -6.36 5.23
C VAL A 40 18.35 -6.65 4.84
N ALA A 41 17.81 -7.83 5.20
CA ALA A 41 16.41 -8.19 4.96
C ALA A 41 15.45 -7.20 5.62
N ARG A 42 15.65 -6.91 6.93
CA ARG A 42 14.85 -5.91 7.65
C ARG A 42 14.95 -4.50 7.06
N ASN A 43 16.13 -4.09 6.63
CA ASN A 43 16.30 -2.78 5.99
C ASN A 43 15.57 -2.70 4.64
N LEU A 44 15.59 -3.77 3.84
CA LEU A 44 14.86 -3.84 2.58
C LEU A 44 13.35 -3.84 2.80
N GLU A 45 12.88 -4.53 3.83
CA GLU A 45 11.47 -4.54 4.25
C GLU A 45 11.03 -3.14 4.69
N SER A 46 11.80 -2.48 5.55
CA SER A 46 11.57 -1.08 5.97
C SER A 46 11.60 -0.09 4.81
N ALA A 47 12.52 -0.25 3.85
CA ALA A 47 12.56 0.58 2.65
C ALA A 47 11.33 0.34 1.75
N ARG A 48 10.89 -0.92 1.62
CA ARG A 48 9.69 -1.27 0.86
C ARG A 48 8.42 -0.73 1.51
N GLU A 49 8.30 -0.79 2.83
CA GLU A 49 7.20 -0.21 3.59
C GLU A 49 7.16 1.31 3.43
N THR A 50 8.31 1.97 3.55
CA THR A 50 8.44 3.42 3.36
C THR A 50 8.02 3.84 1.96
N LEU A 51 8.42 3.08 0.93
CA LEU A 51 8.03 3.36 -0.45
C LEU A 51 6.52 3.16 -0.65
N THR A 52 5.95 2.11 -0.06
CA THR A 52 4.51 1.85 -0.13
C THR A 52 3.72 2.97 0.55
N ARG A 53 4.14 3.39 1.75
CA ARG A 53 3.55 4.54 2.45
C ARG A 53 3.60 5.80 1.61
N ARG A 54 4.74 6.10 0.98
CA ARG A 54 4.88 7.27 0.10
C ARG A 54 3.93 7.20 -1.09
N ILE A 55 3.82 6.05 -1.75
CA ILE A 55 2.91 5.86 -2.88
C ILE A 55 1.46 6.06 -2.43
N VAL A 56 1.06 5.44 -1.32
CA VAL A 56 -0.27 5.62 -0.71
C VAL A 56 -0.56 7.10 -0.46
N THR A 57 0.36 7.80 0.21
CA THR A 57 0.20 9.24 0.51
C THR A 57 0.14 10.08 -0.75
N THR A 58 0.96 9.80 -1.77
CA THR A 58 0.90 10.51 -3.04
C THR A 58 -0.45 10.30 -3.74
N VAL A 59 -0.95 9.06 -3.79
CA VAL A 59 -2.26 8.75 -4.38
C VAL A 59 -3.37 9.45 -3.59
N GLU A 60 -3.36 9.36 -2.26
CA GLU A 60 -4.32 10.07 -1.39
C GLU A 60 -4.34 11.57 -1.68
N VAL A 61 -3.18 12.22 -1.73
CA VAL A 61 -3.06 13.65 -1.98
C VAL A 61 -3.58 14.03 -3.37
N VAL A 62 -3.21 13.26 -4.40
CA VAL A 62 -3.68 13.51 -5.77
C VAL A 62 -5.20 13.40 -5.86
N LEU A 63 -5.79 12.35 -5.27
CA LEU A 63 -7.23 12.13 -5.24
C LEU A 63 -7.98 13.24 -4.48
N VAL A 64 -7.43 13.73 -3.37
CA VAL A 64 -8.03 14.81 -2.58
C VAL A 64 -7.96 16.16 -3.31
N ILE A 65 -6.88 16.42 -4.05
CA ILE A 65 -6.71 17.67 -4.80
C ILE A 65 -7.57 17.70 -6.08
N PHE A 66 -7.89 16.53 -6.65
CA PHE A 66 -8.61 16.41 -7.90
C PHE A 66 -9.90 17.27 -8.02
N PRO A 67 -10.84 17.27 -7.06
CA PRO A 67 -12.03 18.14 -7.13
C PRO A 67 -11.69 19.64 -7.13
N PHE A 68 -10.64 20.05 -6.41
CA PHE A 68 -10.17 21.44 -6.42
C PHE A 68 -9.51 21.82 -7.74
N ALA A 69 -8.86 20.87 -8.41
CA ALA A 69 -8.28 21.09 -9.73
C ALA A 69 -9.39 21.30 -10.78
N VAL A 70 -10.46 20.50 -10.75
CA VAL A 70 -11.63 20.68 -11.62
C VAL A 70 -12.30 22.03 -11.34
N TRP A 71 -12.44 22.40 -10.07
CA TRP A 71 -12.98 23.69 -9.67
C TRP A 71 -12.14 24.87 -10.18
N GLY A 72 -10.82 24.80 -9.97
CA GLY A 72 -9.87 25.82 -10.44
C GLY A 72 -9.85 25.95 -11.96
N TYR A 73 -9.98 24.84 -12.69
CA TYR A 73 -10.05 24.84 -14.16
C TYR A 73 -11.24 25.67 -14.67
N VAL A 74 -12.42 25.52 -14.07
CA VAL A 74 -13.60 26.33 -14.40
C VAL A 74 -13.38 27.81 -14.08
N GLY A 75 -12.84 28.12 -12.91
CA GLY A 75 -12.56 29.49 -12.50
C GLY A 75 -11.54 30.20 -13.41
N LEU A 76 -10.53 29.49 -13.90
CA LEU A 76 -9.57 30.01 -14.88
C LEU A 76 -10.19 30.25 -16.26
N GLY A 77 -11.24 29.52 -16.61
CA GLY A 77 -12.03 29.73 -17.83
C GLY A 77 -12.92 30.97 -17.80
N GLY A 78 -12.98 31.68 -16.66
CA GLY A 78 -13.82 32.88 -16.49
C GLY A 78 -15.32 32.58 -16.42
N VAL A 79 -15.69 31.31 -16.23
CA VAL A 79 -17.08 30.85 -16.13
C VAL A 79 -17.38 30.58 -14.66
N SER A 80 -18.56 30.97 -14.19
CA SER A 80 -18.99 30.61 -12.83
C SER A 80 -19.33 29.12 -12.74
N LEU A 81 -19.30 28.56 -11.53
CA LEU A 81 -19.67 27.16 -11.31
C LEU A 81 -21.10 26.86 -11.76
N GLU A 82 -22.00 27.81 -11.52
CA GLU A 82 -23.42 27.71 -11.88
C GLU A 82 -23.59 27.68 -13.41
N GLU A 83 -22.88 28.54 -14.13
CA GLU A 83 -22.88 28.53 -15.60
C GLU A 83 -22.26 27.24 -16.16
N ALA A 84 -21.20 26.71 -15.55
CA ALA A 84 -20.59 25.45 -15.97
C ALA A 84 -21.55 24.26 -15.78
N PHE A 85 -22.31 24.23 -14.67
CA PHE A 85 -23.32 23.21 -14.42
C PHE A 85 -24.56 23.35 -15.31
N ALA A 86 -24.97 24.59 -15.63
CA ALA A 86 -26.09 24.84 -16.53
C ALA A 86 -25.74 24.57 -18.00
N GLY A 87 -24.46 24.77 -18.36
CA GLY A 87 -23.97 24.64 -19.74
C GLY A 87 -23.78 23.20 -20.21
N ASP A 88 -23.33 22.30 -19.35
CA ASP A 88 -23.11 20.89 -19.70
C ASP A 88 -23.45 19.94 -18.54
N PRO A 89 -24.46 19.06 -18.66
CA PRO A 89 -24.74 18.04 -17.65
C PRO A 89 -23.60 17.01 -17.51
N GLY A 90 -22.76 16.82 -18.54
CA GLY A 90 -21.56 15.97 -18.46
C GLY A 90 -20.51 16.51 -17.49
N PHE A 91 -20.38 17.83 -17.40
CA PHE A 91 -19.52 18.49 -16.43
C PHE A 91 -19.99 18.23 -14.99
N VAL A 92 -21.31 18.23 -14.74
CA VAL A 92 -21.88 17.90 -13.41
C VAL A 92 -21.50 16.48 -12.99
N VAL A 93 -21.62 15.51 -13.89
CA VAL A 93 -21.28 14.10 -13.59
C VAL A 93 -19.79 13.94 -13.34
N SER A 94 -18.95 14.60 -14.13
CA SER A 94 -17.48 14.58 -13.97
C SER A 94 -17.05 15.25 -12.67
N PHE A 95 -17.72 16.34 -12.28
CA PHE A 95 -17.49 17.03 -11.02
C PHE A 95 -17.93 16.17 -9.82
N LEU A 96 -19.08 15.51 -9.89
CA LEU A 96 -19.52 14.56 -8.86
C LEU A 96 -18.54 13.40 -8.70
N ALA A 97 -18.05 12.85 -9.82
CA ALA A 97 -17.00 11.84 -9.80
C ALA A 97 -15.71 12.35 -9.15
N ALA A 98 -15.32 13.61 -9.42
CA ALA A 98 -14.17 14.23 -8.78
C ALA A 98 -14.35 14.42 -7.27
N VAL A 99 -15.55 14.79 -6.81
CA VAL A 99 -15.89 14.93 -5.38
C VAL A 99 -15.95 13.57 -4.66
N ALA A 100 -16.14 12.47 -5.39
CA ALA A 100 -16.04 11.11 -4.84
C ALA A 100 -14.59 10.67 -4.58
N GLN A 101 -13.59 11.30 -5.22
CA GLN A 101 -12.17 10.91 -5.10
C GLN A 101 -11.59 11.01 -3.67
N PRO A 102 -11.90 12.04 -2.86
CA PRO A 102 -11.54 12.06 -1.43
C PRO A 102 -12.07 10.86 -0.63
N PHE A 103 -13.24 10.29 -0.98
CA PHE A 103 -13.75 9.09 -0.33
C PHE A 103 -12.94 7.85 -0.69
N VAL A 104 -12.53 7.73 -1.96
CA VAL A 104 -11.63 6.67 -2.43
C VAL A 104 -10.28 6.76 -1.70
N ALA A 105 -9.72 7.96 -1.58
CA ALA A 105 -8.50 8.22 -0.83
C ALA A 105 -8.61 7.79 0.64
N TRP A 106 -9.73 8.13 1.28
CA TRP A 106 -9.98 7.74 2.67
C TRP A 106 -10.08 6.22 2.85
N LEU A 107 -10.72 5.51 1.91
CA LEU A 107 -10.80 4.04 1.95
C LEU A 107 -9.45 3.38 1.69
N ILE A 108 -8.63 3.93 0.78
CA ILE A 108 -7.25 3.49 0.58
C ILE A 108 -6.46 3.61 1.89
N ARG A 109 -6.64 4.72 2.62
CA ARG A 109 -5.97 4.95 3.91
C ARG A 109 -6.34 3.90 4.95
N ILE A 110 -7.63 3.57 5.06
CA ILE A 110 -8.13 2.54 5.99
C ILE A 110 -7.65 1.15 5.58
N ALA A 111 -7.70 0.82 4.29
CA ALA A 111 -7.19 -0.43 3.77
C ALA A 111 -5.69 -0.58 4.08
N TYR A 112 -4.90 0.49 3.91
CA TYR A 112 -3.48 0.48 4.25
C TYR A 112 -3.24 0.31 5.77
N HIS A 113 -4.07 0.93 6.62
CA HIS A 113 -3.99 0.76 8.07
C HIS A 113 -4.25 -0.70 8.49
N HIS A 114 -5.33 -1.31 7.99
CA HIS A 114 -5.66 -2.71 8.29
C HIS A 114 -4.61 -3.68 7.73
N TYR A 115 -4.01 -3.37 6.58
CA TYR A 115 -2.87 -4.14 6.07
C TYR A 115 -1.68 -4.10 7.04
N THR A 116 -1.36 -2.95 7.64
CA THR A 116 -0.28 -2.86 8.64
C THR A 116 -0.61 -3.57 9.95
N GLU A 117 -1.89 -3.85 10.22
CA GLU A 117 -2.36 -4.60 11.40
C GLU A 117 -2.42 -6.12 11.15
N GLY A 118 -2.08 -6.59 9.95
CA GLY A 118 -2.09 -8.01 9.59
C GLY A 118 -3.45 -8.55 9.13
N ASP A 119 -4.39 -7.67 8.76
CA ASP A 119 -5.66 -8.04 8.12
C ASP A 119 -5.60 -7.73 6.62
N GLY A 120 -4.74 -8.46 5.90
CA GLY A 120 -4.53 -8.26 4.47
C GLY A 120 -5.76 -8.57 3.62
N GLY A 121 -6.64 -9.47 4.10
CA GLY A 121 -7.90 -9.83 3.43
C GLY A 121 -8.88 -8.66 3.35
N TYR A 122 -9.06 -7.93 4.45
CA TYR A 122 -9.87 -6.70 4.48
C TYR A 122 -9.38 -5.64 3.48
N ALA A 123 -8.06 -5.42 3.44
CA ALA A 123 -7.43 -4.43 2.59
C ALA A 123 -7.59 -4.76 1.10
N LEU A 124 -7.37 -6.03 0.74
CA LEU A 124 -7.55 -6.55 -0.62
C LEU A 124 -9.01 -6.45 -1.08
N GLY A 125 -9.96 -6.84 -0.23
CA GLY A 125 -11.39 -6.77 -0.56
C GLY A 125 -11.86 -5.36 -0.87
N ASN A 126 -11.48 -4.39 -0.03
CA ASN A 126 -11.80 -2.98 -0.27
C ASN A 126 -11.11 -2.44 -1.54
N LEU A 127 -9.84 -2.77 -1.80
CA LEU A 127 -9.15 -2.34 -3.02
C LEU A 127 -9.78 -2.89 -4.30
N ILE A 128 -10.24 -4.15 -4.30
CA ILE A 128 -10.96 -4.74 -5.43
C ILE A 128 -12.28 -3.98 -5.67
N GLY A 129 -13.04 -3.68 -4.61
CA GLY A 129 -14.27 -2.90 -4.71
C GLY A 129 -14.02 -1.49 -5.26
N LEU A 130 -12.95 -0.83 -4.82
CA LEU A 130 -12.55 0.47 -5.35
C LEU A 130 -12.15 0.41 -6.82
N ILE A 131 -11.42 -0.63 -7.26
CA ILE A 131 -11.10 -0.82 -8.69
C ILE A 131 -12.37 -0.97 -9.52
N CYS A 132 -13.37 -1.73 -9.04
CA CYS A 132 -14.65 -1.82 -9.71
C CYS A 132 -15.34 -0.46 -9.83
N ALA A 133 -15.35 0.34 -8.76
CA ALA A 133 -15.92 1.68 -8.78
C ALA A 133 -15.21 2.60 -9.79
N GLU A 134 -13.88 2.59 -9.81
CA GLU A 134 -13.08 3.43 -10.72
C GLU A 134 -13.21 2.99 -12.20
N LEU A 135 -13.39 1.68 -12.46
CA LEU A 135 -13.69 1.16 -13.80
C LEU A 135 -15.04 1.67 -14.32
N MET A 136 -16.05 1.78 -13.44
CA MET A 136 -17.35 2.32 -13.81
C MET A 136 -17.28 3.81 -14.15
N LEU A 137 -16.45 4.57 -13.44
CA LEU A 137 -16.23 5.99 -13.70
C LEU A 137 -15.22 6.28 -14.83
N GLN A 138 -14.58 5.24 -15.39
CA GLN A 138 -13.49 5.35 -16.37
C GLN A 138 -12.35 6.28 -15.91
N ASN A 139 -12.15 6.41 -14.60
CA ASN A 139 -11.17 7.32 -14.06
C ASN A 139 -9.80 6.65 -14.00
N VAL A 140 -8.96 6.98 -14.97
CA VAL A 140 -7.62 6.41 -15.15
C VAL A 140 -6.71 6.66 -13.95
N VAL A 141 -6.85 7.80 -13.26
CA VAL A 141 -5.99 8.17 -12.13
C VAL A 141 -6.34 7.33 -10.89
N GLY A 142 -7.63 7.25 -10.55
CA GLY A 142 -8.11 6.40 -9.46
C GLY A 142 -7.83 4.93 -9.71
N LEU A 143 -8.07 4.46 -10.94
CA LEU A 143 -7.78 3.08 -11.36
C LEU A 143 -6.29 2.76 -11.25
N ALA A 144 -5.40 3.62 -11.76
CA ALA A 144 -3.96 3.40 -11.68
C ALA A 144 -3.47 3.37 -10.24
N GLY A 145 -3.96 4.29 -9.39
CA GLY A 145 -3.64 4.32 -7.96
C GLY A 145 -4.06 3.03 -7.25
N CYS A 146 -5.33 2.64 -7.39
CA CYS A 146 -5.86 1.43 -6.77
C CYS A 146 -5.20 0.16 -7.32
N ALA A 147 -4.93 0.08 -8.63
CA ALA A 147 -4.28 -1.08 -9.25
C ALA A 147 -2.81 -1.24 -8.84
N VAL A 148 -2.06 -0.14 -8.71
CA VAL A 148 -0.67 -0.19 -8.21
C VAL A 148 -0.64 -0.64 -6.76
N LEU A 149 -1.56 -0.13 -5.93
CA LEU A 149 -1.71 -0.54 -4.53
C LEU A 149 -2.06 -2.01 -4.45
N LEU A 150 -3.07 -2.46 -5.19
CA LEU A 150 -3.49 -3.85 -5.26
C LEU A 150 -2.31 -4.73 -5.69
N TRP A 151 -1.62 -4.41 -6.77
CA TRP A 151 -0.49 -5.21 -7.26
C TRP A 151 0.62 -5.36 -6.21
N ARG A 152 0.89 -4.30 -5.45
CA ARG A 152 1.93 -4.31 -4.42
C ARG A 152 1.53 -5.05 -3.15
N LEU A 153 0.25 -4.95 -2.77
CA LEU A 153 -0.33 -5.62 -1.61
C LEU A 153 -0.74 -7.07 -1.91
N TRP A 154 -0.86 -7.44 -3.18
CA TRP A 154 -1.27 -8.78 -3.61
C TRP A 154 -0.26 -9.86 -3.24
N ARG A 155 1.05 -9.61 -3.41
CA ARG A 155 2.05 -10.66 -3.16
C ARG A 155 2.15 -11.10 -1.70
N PRO A 156 2.09 -10.20 -0.70
CA PRO A 156 2.10 -10.60 0.72
C PRO A 156 0.74 -11.11 1.19
N ALA A 157 -0.36 -10.49 0.77
CA ALA A 157 -1.68 -10.71 1.39
C ALA A 157 -2.62 -11.66 0.63
N ALA A 158 -2.23 -12.19 -0.54
CA ALA A 158 -3.08 -13.12 -1.30
C ALA A 158 -3.43 -14.41 -0.53
N GLY A 159 -2.54 -14.89 0.36
CA GLY A 159 -2.82 -16.06 1.20
C GLY A 159 -3.87 -15.78 2.30
N GLU A 160 -3.85 -14.58 2.85
CA GLU A 160 -4.74 -14.14 3.94
C GLU A 160 -6.17 -13.85 3.45
N LEU A 161 -6.36 -13.62 2.15
CA LEU A 161 -7.69 -13.30 1.58
C LEU A 161 -8.67 -14.48 1.71
N THR A 162 -8.21 -15.70 1.41
CA THR A 162 -8.98 -16.93 1.56
C THR A 162 -9.31 -17.21 3.03
N GLU A 163 -8.33 -17.01 3.91
CA GLU A 163 -8.45 -17.26 5.34
C GLU A 163 -9.39 -16.25 6.03
N TRP A 164 -9.32 -14.98 5.61
CA TRP A 164 -10.24 -13.92 6.02
C TRP A 164 -11.68 -14.23 5.62
N ARG A 165 -11.91 -14.64 4.36
CA ARG A 165 -13.24 -14.99 3.86
C ARG A 165 -13.86 -16.16 4.64
N GLU A 166 -13.06 -17.15 5.00
CA GLU A 166 -13.51 -18.32 5.76
C GLU A 166 -13.76 -17.99 7.23
N ARG A 167 -12.91 -17.17 7.87
CA ARG A 167 -13.05 -16.80 9.29
C ARG A 167 -14.19 -15.83 9.58
N ARG A 168 -14.45 -14.86 8.69
CA ARG A 168 -15.46 -13.79 8.91
C ARG A 168 -16.84 -14.12 8.33
N GLY A 169 -16.92 -15.08 7.40
CA GLY A 169 -18.14 -15.43 6.68
C GLY A 169 -18.68 -14.31 5.78
N VAL A 170 -19.69 -14.62 4.96
CA VAL A 170 -20.22 -13.66 3.95
C VAL A 170 -20.77 -12.39 4.61
N GLY A 171 -21.38 -12.48 5.79
CA GLY A 171 -21.93 -11.31 6.51
C GLY A 171 -20.85 -10.34 7.02
N GLY A 172 -19.76 -10.86 7.59
CA GLY A 172 -18.64 -10.04 8.06
C GLY A 172 -17.90 -9.36 6.90
N VAL A 173 -17.72 -10.09 5.80
CA VAL A 173 -17.12 -9.58 4.55
C VAL A 173 -17.91 -8.39 3.98
N VAL A 174 -19.26 -8.43 4.03
CA VAL A 174 -20.11 -7.34 3.52
C VAL A 174 -20.05 -6.10 4.42
N VAL A 175 -19.99 -6.27 5.74
CA VAL A 175 -19.81 -5.15 6.68
C VAL A 175 -18.44 -4.50 6.49
N ASP A 176 -17.41 -5.31 6.29
CA ASP A 176 -16.04 -4.85 6.07
C ASP A 176 -15.87 -4.08 4.75
N ILE A 177 -16.62 -4.45 3.70
CA ILE A 177 -16.63 -3.81 2.37
C ILE A 177 -17.67 -2.68 2.28
N SER A 178 -18.46 -2.43 3.35
CA SER A 178 -19.56 -1.47 3.32
C SER A 178 -19.13 -0.06 2.87
N GLY A 179 -17.90 0.35 3.23
CA GLY A 179 -17.30 1.60 2.77
C GLY A 179 -17.10 1.64 1.24
N ALA A 180 -16.47 0.62 0.66
CA ALA A 180 -16.32 0.51 -0.79
C ALA A 180 -17.67 0.33 -1.51
N LEU A 181 -18.64 -0.34 -0.88
CA LEU A 181 -19.99 -0.50 -1.43
C LEU A 181 -20.69 0.85 -1.64
N VAL A 182 -20.57 1.77 -0.68
CA VAL A 182 -21.14 3.13 -0.80
C VAL A 182 -20.52 3.86 -1.98
N VAL A 183 -19.20 3.78 -2.15
CA VAL A 183 -18.49 4.39 -3.29
C VAL A 183 -18.94 3.75 -4.60
N ILE A 184 -19.07 2.42 -4.67
CA ILE A 184 -19.60 1.71 -5.84
C ILE A 184 -21.00 2.22 -6.20
N VAL A 185 -21.89 2.41 -5.24
CA VAL A 185 -23.25 2.92 -5.50
C VAL A 185 -23.21 4.34 -6.07
N ILE A 186 -22.41 5.23 -5.50
CA ILE A 186 -22.24 6.60 -5.99
C ILE A 186 -21.69 6.58 -7.43
N CYS A 187 -20.66 5.77 -7.67
CA CYS A 187 -20.04 5.62 -8.99
C CYS A 187 -21.02 5.01 -10.00
N ALA A 188 -21.86 4.06 -9.57
CA ALA A 188 -22.89 3.46 -10.41
C ALA A 188 -23.97 4.47 -10.83
N VAL A 189 -24.39 5.35 -9.91
CA VAL A 189 -25.32 6.44 -10.24
C VAL A 189 -24.69 7.40 -11.24
N CYS A 190 -23.42 7.76 -11.05
CA CYS A 190 -22.69 8.62 -11.98
C CYS A 190 -22.53 7.97 -13.37
N ALA A 191 -22.13 6.70 -13.42
CA ALA A 191 -22.00 5.95 -14.67
C ALA A 191 -23.35 5.81 -15.40
N PHE A 192 -24.42 5.53 -14.66
CA PHE A 192 -25.77 5.51 -15.22
C PHE A 192 -26.18 6.87 -15.78
N ALA A 193 -25.87 7.96 -15.08
CA ALA A 193 -26.10 9.32 -15.59
C ALA A 193 -25.29 9.59 -16.87
N SER A 194 -24.00 9.23 -16.90
CA SER A 194 -23.16 9.35 -18.11
C SER A 194 -23.72 8.57 -19.30
N TRP A 195 -24.23 7.34 -19.09
CA TRP A 195 -24.89 6.55 -20.12
C TRP A 195 -26.18 7.20 -20.62
N ARG A 196 -26.95 7.84 -19.72
CA ARG A 196 -28.16 8.59 -20.11
C ARG A 196 -27.83 9.83 -20.93
N LEU A 197 -26.67 10.42 -20.71
CA LEU A 197 -26.18 11.59 -21.44
C LEU A 197 -25.48 11.24 -22.76
N GLY A 198 -25.24 9.95 -23.04
CA GLY A 198 -24.57 9.51 -24.28
C GLY A 198 -23.07 9.84 -24.32
N LEU A 199 -22.44 9.99 -23.15
CA LEU A 199 -21.03 10.35 -23.01
C LEU A 199 -20.07 9.14 -23.02
N ALA A 200 -20.60 7.93 -23.22
CA ALA A 200 -19.84 6.67 -23.25
C ALA A 200 -20.08 5.89 -24.55
#